data_AF-A0A937DMF2-F1
#
_entry.id   AF-A0A937DMF2-F1
#
_cell.length_a   1.000
_cell.length_b   1.000
_cell.length_c   1.000
_cell.angle_alpha   90.00
_cell.angle_beta   90.00
_cell.angle_gamma   90.00
#
_symmetry.space_group_name_H-M   'P 1'
#
loop_
_entity.id
_entity.type
_entity.pdbx_description
1 polymer ?
#
loop_
_entity_poly.entity_id
_entity_poly.type
_entity_poly.pdbx_seq_one_letter_code
_entity_poly.pdbx_strand_id
1 'polypeptide(L)'
;MELGLALGVEMSLAELFAAAGSGLIEASGVGVLGEAFASSWVLAAMLIVVQFLLAVIAADFVSGFMHWIEDSYFSEKTPLIGKWIIAPNMLHHRDPRAFVKNSWLRSADVPLIIAGLVLLGAWGLGLFHWTLVVFVLFAVNAAEFHKWAHRSRTENGRLIVFLQQAGLVQTPAHHAGHHRGGRDRRYCTITNYVNPVVDAIQLWRGLEWVILKLTGVAKRPEEEAEPTQTVIVSERELTSPVHAEAVNHTNANGGEVRTAQATQAASSCEPTLTQRLTRSAAEALASPIRTTADALTKAGTRVPTG
;
A
#
# COMPACT_ATOMS: atom_id res chain seq x y z
N MET A 1 68.63 -30.02 20.45
CA MET A 1 67.96 -31.24 20.91
C MET A 1 66.69 -31.36 20.11
N GLU A 2 66.79 -32.08 18.98
CA GLU A 2 65.62 -32.53 18.23
C GLU A 2 64.83 -33.53 19.07
N LEU A 3 63.50 -33.46 19.05
CA LEU A 3 62.63 -34.62 18.77
C LEU A 3 61.18 -34.13 18.65
N GLY A 4 60.58 -34.24 17.47
CA GLY A 4 59.18 -33.90 17.27
C GLY A 4 58.80 -33.94 15.79
N LEU A 5 58.99 -35.08 15.15
CA LEU A 5 58.59 -35.32 13.76
C LEU A 5 57.52 -36.42 13.74
N ALA A 6 56.52 -36.20 12.88
CA ALA A 6 55.44 -37.10 12.46
C ALA A 6 54.17 -37.11 13.34
N LEU A 7 53.22 -36.23 13.00
CA LEU A 7 52.08 -36.55 12.13
C LEU A 7 51.17 -35.31 12.06
N GLY A 8 51.32 -34.54 10.98
CA GLY A 8 50.42 -33.45 10.66
C GLY A 8 49.09 -34.00 10.18
N VAL A 9 48.04 -33.77 10.98
CA VAL A 9 46.65 -33.79 10.52
C VAL A 9 45.97 -32.60 11.20
N GLU A 10 45.93 -31.46 10.52
CA GLU A 10 45.00 -30.40 10.88
C GLU A 10 43.60 -30.85 10.45
N MET A 11 42.91 -31.52 11.37
CA MET A 11 41.57 -32.03 11.13
C MET A 11 40.59 -30.87 11.27
N SER A 12 39.85 -30.53 10.21
CA SER A 12 38.86 -29.46 10.29
C SER A 12 37.66 -29.88 11.13
N LEU A 13 36.94 -28.94 11.74
CA LEU A 13 35.69 -29.22 12.48
C LEU A 13 34.69 -30.03 11.63
N ALA A 14 34.67 -29.83 10.31
CA ALA A 14 33.80 -30.58 9.40
C ALA A 14 34.13 -32.09 9.34
N GLU A 15 35.40 -32.45 9.46
CA GLU A 15 35.85 -33.86 9.46
C GLU A 15 35.59 -34.53 10.82
N LEU A 16 35.69 -33.78 11.92
CA LEU A 16 35.30 -34.26 13.25
C LEU A 16 33.78 -34.53 13.32
N PHE A 17 32.96 -33.69 12.67
CA PHE A 17 31.50 -33.91 12.55
C PHE A 17 31.15 -35.07 11.60
N ALA A 18 31.89 -35.27 10.51
CA ALA A 18 31.69 -36.39 9.59
C ALA A 18 32.11 -37.74 10.20
N ALA A 19 33.18 -37.77 10.99
CA ALA A 19 33.65 -38.97 11.68
C ALA A 19 32.72 -39.38 12.85
N ALA A 20 32.15 -38.41 13.56
CA ALA A 20 31.13 -38.66 14.58
C ALA A 20 29.79 -39.17 14.01
N GLY A 21 29.50 -38.85 12.73
CA GLY A 21 28.30 -39.33 12.04
C GLY A 21 28.41 -40.74 11.43
N SER A 22 29.62 -41.21 11.16
CA SER A 22 29.83 -42.44 10.35
C SER A 22 30.04 -43.70 11.19
N GLY A 23 30.42 -43.59 12.47
CA GLY A 23 30.80 -44.73 13.31
C GLY A 23 29.65 -45.45 14.03
N LEU A 24 28.40 -45.00 13.89
CA LEU A 24 27.26 -45.49 14.67
C LEU A 24 26.05 -45.89 13.80
N ILE A 25 26.29 -46.29 12.55
CA ILE A 25 25.19 -46.62 11.61
C ILE A 25 24.90 -48.13 11.52
N GLU A 26 25.73 -49.01 12.07
CA GLU A 26 25.62 -50.44 11.72
C GLU A 26 25.12 -51.44 12.80
N ALA A 27 24.65 -51.04 14.01
CA ALA A 27 24.34 -52.09 15.01
C ALA A 27 23.17 -51.97 16.03
N SER A 28 22.35 -50.90 16.16
CA SER A 28 21.59 -50.79 17.44
C SER A 28 20.19 -50.13 17.48
N GLY A 29 19.50 -49.88 16.38
CA GLY A 29 18.18 -49.20 16.41
C GLY A 29 18.19 -47.81 15.75
N VAL A 30 18.96 -47.70 14.67
CA VAL A 30 19.24 -46.47 13.92
C VAL A 30 17.99 -45.86 13.25
N GLY A 31 16.94 -46.66 13.00
CA GLY A 31 15.68 -46.16 12.44
C GLY A 31 14.94 -45.19 13.39
N VAL A 32 14.79 -45.57 14.67
CA VAL A 32 14.02 -44.78 15.64
C VAL A 32 14.77 -43.52 16.06
N LEU A 33 16.10 -43.58 16.21
CA LEU A 33 16.92 -42.40 16.53
C LEU A 33 17.07 -41.47 15.32
N GLY A 34 17.18 -42.00 14.10
CA GLY A 34 17.20 -41.21 12.87
C GLY A 34 15.87 -40.51 12.59
N GLU A 35 14.74 -41.19 12.82
CA GLU A 35 13.39 -40.61 12.71
C GLU A 35 13.13 -39.57 13.80
N ALA A 36 13.49 -39.84 15.06
CA ALA A 36 13.37 -38.88 16.15
C ALA A 36 14.26 -37.64 15.91
N PHE A 37 15.48 -37.82 15.40
CA PHE A 37 16.36 -36.72 15.04
C PHE A 37 15.80 -35.93 13.85
N ALA A 38 15.41 -36.57 12.75
CA ALA A 38 14.79 -35.89 11.61
C ALA A 38 13.51 -35.12 12.01
N SER A 39 12.69 -35.68 12.90
CA SER A 39 11.49 -35.02 13.40
C SER A 39 11.78 -33.74 14.20
N SER A 40 12.91 -33.67 14.92
CA SER A 40 13.29 -32.48 15.68
C SER A 40 13.77 -31.34 14.78
N TRP A 41 14.48 -31.62 13.69
CA TRP A 41 14.87 -30.62 12.69
C TRP A 41 13.68 -30.09 11.91
N VAL A 42 12.72 -30.95 11.55
CA VAL A 42 11.48 -30.52 10.89
C VAL A 42 10.67 -29.61 11.81
N LEU A 43 10.50 -30.00 13.08
CA LEU A 43 9.82 -29.15 14.06
C LEU A 43 10.56 -27.82 14.26
N ALA A 44 11.88 -27.84 14.39
CA ALA A 44 12.68 -26.62 14.51
C ALA A 44 12.51 -25.70 13.29
N ALA A 45 12.57 -26.24 12.07
CA ALA A 45 12.35 -25.48 10.85
C ALA A 45 10.95 -24.87 10.78
N MET A 46 9.92 -25.65 11.15
CA MET A 46 8.54 -25.16 11.24
C MET A 46 8.42 -24.02 12.25
N LEU A 47 9.02 -24.15 13.43
CA LEU A 47 9.01 -23.11 14.46
C LEU A 47 9.75 -21.84 14.00
N ILE A 48 10.83 -21.95 13.25
CA ILE A 48 11.53 -20.80 12.65
C ILE A 48 10.61 -20.09 11.65
N VAL A 49 9.93 -20.83 10.79
CA VAL A 49 8.97 -20.26 9.83
C VAL A 49 7.83 -19.55 10.56
N VAL A 50 7.26 -20.18 11.59
CA VAL A 50 6.20 -19.56 12.40
C VAL A 50 6.70 -18.27 13.06
N GLN A 51 7.88 -18.27 13.66
CA GLN A 51 8.48 -17.08 14.26
C GLN A 51 8.71 -15.95 13.25
N PHE A 52 9.19 -16.29 12.04
CA PHE A 52 9.35 -15.34 10.95
C PHE A 52 8.01 -14.72 10.55
N LEU A 53 6.98 -15.55 10.34
CA LEU A 53 5.64 -15.08 9.95
C LEU A 53 5.01 -14.20 11.03
N LEU A 54 5.16 -14.57 12.31
CA LEU A 54 4.68 -13.76 13.43
C LEU A 54 5.39 -12.40 13.49
N ALA A 55 6.69 -12.34 13.22
CA ALA A 55 7.41 -11.07 13.15
C ALA A 55 6.92 -10.18 12.00
N VAL A 56 6.62 -10.76 10.82
CA VAL A 56 6.03 -10.02 9.68
C VAL A 56 4.62 -9.53 9.99
N ILE A 57 3.77 -10.39 10.58
CA ILE A 57 2.40 -10.03 11.00
C ILE A 57 2.44 -8.89 12.03
N ALA A 58 3.36 -8.97 13.00
CA ALA A 58 3.53 -7.92 13.99
C ALA A 58 3.98 -6.60 13.35
N ALA A 59 4.92 -6.63 12.39
CA ALA A 59 5.36 -5.44 11.67
C ALA A 59 4.22 -4.82 10.85
N ASP A 60 3.42 -5.64 10.17
CA ASP A 60 2.26 -5.18 9.39
C ASP A 60 1.19 -4.58 10.32
N PHE A 61 0.91 -5.22 11.45
CA PHE A 61 0.02 -4.66 12.47
C PHE A 61 0.49 -3.30 12.99
N VAL A 62 1.79 -3.17 13.32
CA VAL A 62 2.37 -1.90 13.78
C VAL A 62 2.29 -0.83 12.69
N SER A 63 2.49 -1.19 11.41
CA SER A 63 2.28 -0.26 10.31
C SER A 63 0.83 0.28 10.29
N GLY A 64 -0.15 -0.60 10.51
CA GLY A 64 -1.56 -0.22 10.56
C GLY A 64 -1.91 0.61 11.79
N PHE A 65 -1.34 0.29 12.95
CA PHE A 65 -1.54 1.08 14.16
C PHE A 65 -1.01 2.51 14.00
N MET A 66 0.19 2.66 13.45
CA MET A 66 0.77 3.98 13.16
C MET A 66 -0.06 4.74 12.13
N HIS A 67 -0.45 4.08 11.04
CA HIS A 67 -1.31 4.72 10.04
C HIS A 67 -2.66 5.16 10.61
N TRP A 68 -3.31 4.32 11.42
CA TRP A 68 -4.58 4.64 12.08
C TRP A 68 -4.47 5.85 13.02
N ILE A 69 -3.43 5.92 13.87
CA ILE A 69 -3.29 7.02 14.82
C ILE A 69 -2.96 8.35 14.11
N GLU A 70 -2.16 8.30 13.04
CA GLU A 70 -1.85 9.45 12.18
C GLU A 70 -3.10 10.01 11.51
N ASP A 71 -3.95 9.12 10.98
CA ASP A 71 -5.21 9.48 10.34
C ASP A 71 -6.27 9.97 11.33
N SER A 72 -6.25 9.47 12.55
CA SER A 72 -7.34 9.67 13.51
C SER A 72 -7.12 10.84 14.47
N TYR A 73 -5.88 11.10 14.89
CA TYR A 73 -5.64 11.96 16.06
C TYR A 73 -4.59 13.06 15.88
N PHE A 74 -3.76 13.00 14.84
CA PHE A 74 -2.70 13.97 14.62
C PHE A 74 -2.94 14.82 13.39
N SER A 75 -2.47 16.07 13.40
CA SER A 75 -2.57 17.00 12.28
C SER A 75 -1.18 17.43 11.79
N GLU A 76 -1.13 18.08 10.63
CA GLU A 76 0.11 18.69 10.11
C GLU A 76 0.72 19.72 11.08
N LYS A 77 -0.10 20.26 12.00
CA LYS A 77 0.30 21.21 13.05
C LYS A 77 0.76 20.54 14.35
N THR A 78 0.68 19.22 14.46
CA THR A 78 1.12 18.50 15.67
C THR A 78 2.60 18.77 15.93
N PRO A 79 3.01 19.21 17.13
CA PRO A 79 4.41 19.47 17.43
C PRO A 79 5.28 18.24 17.19
N LEU A 80 6.53 18.46 16.77
CA LEU A 80 7.56 17.45 16.51
C LEU A 80 7.29 16.52 15.31
N ILE A 81 6.09 15.95 15.19
CA ILE A 81 5.76 14.92 14.19
C ILE A 81 4.93 15.43 13.01
N GLY A 82 4.26 16.58 13.15
CA GLY A 82 3.32 17.11 12.15
C GLY A 82 3.95 17.30 10.77
N LYS A 83 5.09 18.00 10.70
CA LYS A 83 5.81 18.24 9.44
C LYS A 83 6.43 16.98 8.83
N TRP A 84 6.93 16.07 9.65
CA TRP A 84 7.81 14.99 9.19
C TRP A 84 7.10 13.67 8.94
N ILE A 85 5.98 13.43 9.63
CA ILE A 85 5.22 12.17 9.58
C ILE A 85 3.81 12.45 9.05
N ILE A 86 3.08 13.36 9.73
CA ILE A 86 1.66 13.57 9.47
C ILE A 86 1.40 14.27 8.14
N ALA A 87 2.16 15.32 7.80
CA ALA A 87 1.96 16.06 6.56
C ALA A 87 2.23 15.21 5.30
N PRO A 88 3.30 14.40 5.22
CA PRO A 88 3.45 13.40 4.17
C PRO A 88 2.27 12.43 4.07
N ASN A 89 1.75 11.97 5.22
CA ASN A 89 0.59 11.10 5.28
C ASN A 89 -0.68 11.83 4.78
N MET A 90 -0.99 13.04 5.26
CA MET A 90 -2.14 13.80 4.77
C MET A 90 -2.04 14.12 3.26
N LEU A 91 -0.83 14.40 2.77
CA LEU A 91 -0.60 14.59 1.33
C LEU A 91 -0.90 13.32 0.54
N HIS A 92 -0.56 12.12 1.05
CA HIS A 92 -0.85 10.87 0.35
C HIS A 92 -2.36 10.60 0.23
N HIS A 93 -3.17 11.06 1.19
CA HIS A 93 -4.64 10.97 1.07
C HIS A 93 -5.21 11.89 0.00
N ARG A 94 -4.58 13.06 -0.23
CA ARG A 94 -5.03 14.05 -1.23
C ARG A 94 -4.45 13.78 -2.63
N ASP A 95 -3.18 13.40 -2.70
CA ASP A 95 -2.46 12.94 -3.89
C ASP A 95 -1.76 11.60 -3.59
N PRO A 96 -2.44 10.46 -3.84
CA PRO A 96 -1.94 9.12 -3.54
C PRO A 96 -0.61 8.76 -4.18
N ARG A 97 -0.17 9.48 -5.21
CA ARG A 97 1.10 9.21 -5.91
C ARG A 97 2.21 10.18 -5.53
N ALA A 98 1.95 11.20 -4.72
CA ALA A 98 2.94 12.21 -4.34
C ALA A 98 4.22 11.58 -3.73
N PHE A 99 4.03 10.71 -2.74
CA PHE A 99 5.13 10.10 -1.98
C PHE A 99 5.86 8.95 -2.71
N VAL A 100 5.30 8.45 -3.81
CA VAL A 100 5.93 7.39 -4.63
C VAL A 100 7.27 7.85 -5.22
N LYS A 101 7.41 9.17 -5.43
CA LYS A 101 8.61 9.83 -5.96
C LYS A 101 9.74 9.97 -4.93
N ASN A 102 9.45 9.75 -3.64
CA ASN A 102 10.46 9.84 -2.60
C ASN A 102 11.47 8.69 -2.71
N SER A 103 12.75 8.99 -2.50
CA SER A 103 13.79 7.97 -2.34
C SER A 103 13.47 7.06 -1.14
N TRP A 104 14.08 5.88 -1.11
CA TRP A 104 13.92 4.96 0.01
C TRP A 104 14.34 5.62 1.33
N LEU A 105 15.52 6.26 1.36
CA LEU A 105 16.03 6.97 2.55
C LEU A 105 15.07 8.05 3.02
N ARG A 106 14.43 8.79 2.11
CA ARG A 106 13.48 9.84 2.49
C ARG A 106 12.20 9.28 3.13
N SER A 107 11.81 8.06 2.77
CA SER A 107 10.65 7.39 3.37
C SER A 107 10.99 6.58 4.61
N ALA A 108 12.25 6.21 4.78
CA ALA A 108 12.73 5.38 5.87
C ALA A 108 13.50 6.16 6.94
N ASP A 109 13.71 7.48 6.79
CA ASP A 109 14.55 8.28 7.70
C ASP A 109 14.11 8.18 9.17
N VAL A 110 12.84 8.50 9.47
CA VAL A 110 12.28 8.39 10.83
C VAL A 110 12.20 6.93 11.30
N PRO A 111 11.65 5.97 10.50
CA PRO A 111 11.68 4.56 10.88
C PRO A 111 13.07 4.00 11.19
N LEU A 112 14.11 4.41 10.45
CA LEU A 112 15.49 3.98 10.67
C LEU A 112 16.04 4.46 12.01
N ILE A 113 15.76 5.72 12.39
CA ILE A 113 16.17 6.25 13.69
C ILE A 113 15.49 5.46 14.81
N ILE A 114 14.18 5.24 14.71
CA ILE A 114 13.40 4.46 15.69
C ILE A 114 13.92 3.02 15.76
N ALA A 115 14.16 2.39 14.61
CA ALA A 115 14.74 1.05 14.52
C ALA A 115 16.09 0.94 15.24
N GLY A 116 16.99 1.90 15.02
CA GLY A 116 18.28 1.96 15.70
C GLY A 116 18.14 2.02 17.22
N LEU A 117 17.24 2.87 17.72
CA LEU A 117 16.96 2.97 19.16
C LEU A 117 16.35 1.69 19.74
N VAL A 118 15.41 1.06 19.02
CA VAL A 118 14.79 -0.21 19.43
C VAL A 118 15.83 -1.33 19.51
N LEU A 119 16.67 -1.48 18.48
CA LEU A 119 17.70 -2.51 18.46
C LEU A 119 18.77 -2.28 19.53
N LEU A 120 19.21 -1.03 19.73
CA LEU A 120 20.18 -0.67 20.77
C LEU A 120 19.61 -0.91 22.18
N GLY A 121 18.36 -0.51 22.42
CA GLY A 121 17.68 -0.75 23.68
C GLY A 121 17.49 -2.24 23.96
N ALA A 122 17.06 -3.01 22.96
CA ALA A 122 16.94 -4.46 23.08
C ALA A 122 18.29 -5.12 23.38
N TRP A 123 19.36 -4.68 22.72
CA TRP A 123 20.71 -5.17 23.00
C TRP A 123 21.15 -4.85 24.45
N GLY A 124 20.98 -3.61 24.90
CA GLY A 124 21.33 -3.21 26.27
C GLY A 124 20.53 -3.92 27.36
N LEU A 125 19.29 -4.33 27.06
CA LEU A 125 18.41 -5.06 27.98
C LEU A 125 18.54 -6.59 27.88
N GLY A 126 19.40 -7.11 26.98
CA GLY A 126 19.51 -8.56 26.74
C GLY A 126 18.28 -9.19 26.05
N LEU A 127 17.46 -8.36 25.39
CA LEU A 127 16.25 -8.76 24.66
C LEU A 127 16.47 -8.86 23.15
N PHE A 128 17.71 -8.67 22.68
CA PHE A 128 18.04 -8.78 21.26
C PHE A 128 17.84 -10.21 20.75
N HIS A 129 17.01 -10.35 19.71
CA HIS A 129 16.71 -11.64 19.10
C HIS A 129 16.51 -11.48 17.59
N TRP A 130 16.77 -12.53 16.80
CA TRP A 130 16.69 -12.45 15.34
C TRP A 130 15.29 -12.10 14.82
N THR A 131 14.23 -12.49 15.54
CA THR A 131 12.84 -12.12 15.20
C THR A 131 12.61 -10.61 15.32
N LEU A 132 13.28 -9.93 16.25
CA LEU A 132 13.24 -8.47 16.36
C LEU A 132 13.89 -7.82 15.14
N VAL A 133 14.98 -8.40 14.62
CA VAL A 133 15.64 -7.91 13.39
C VAL A 133 14.70 -8.06 12.19
N VAL A 134 14.00 -9.19 12.07
CA VAL A 134 12.98 -9.39 11.01
C VAL A 134 11.85 -8.37 11.17
N PHE A 135 11.29 -8.21 12.37
CA PHE A 135 10.26 -7.21 12.64
C PHE A 135 10.70 -5.80 12.21
N VAL A 136 11.88 -5.36 12.65
CA VAL A 136 12.45 -4.05 12.33
C VAL A 136 12.67 -3.89 10.82
N LEU A 137 13.19 -4.92 10.15
CA LEU A 137 13.41 -4.90 8.71
C LEU A 137 12.10 -4.63 7.95
N PHE A 138 11.01 -5.31 8.31
CA PHE A 138 9.71 -5.08 7.67
C PHE A 138 9.09 -3.74 8.08
N ALA A 139 9.19 -3.35 9.36
CA ALA A 139 8.67 -2.07 9.85
C ALA A 139 9.33 -0.86 9.17
N VAL A 140 10.64 -0.87 9.00
CA VAL A 140 11.38 0.20 8.29
C VAL A 140 10.98 0.27 6.82
N ASN A 141 10.61 -0.87 6.21
CA ASN A 141 10.19 -0.94 4.82
C ASN A 141 8.68 -0.75 4.60
N ALA A 142 7.89 -0.51 5.65
CA ALA A 142 6.43 -0.33 5.55
C ALA A 142 6.05 0.74 4.52
N ALA A 143 6.78 1.86 4.49
CA ALA A 143 6.55 2.92 3.51
C ALA A 143 6.83 2.48 2.05
N GLU A 144 7.81 1.60 1.82
CA GLU A 144 8.09 1.09 0.47
C GLU A 144 7.04 0.07 0.02
N PHE A 145 6.58 -0.82 0.92
CA PHE A 145 5.43 -1.70 0.66
C PHE A 145 4.18 -0.89 0.32
N HIS A 146 3.93 0.20 1.05
CA HIS A 146 2.83 1.13 0.80
C HIS A 146 2.95 1.81 -0.58
N LYS A 147 4.14 2.28 -0.97
CA LYS A 147 4.36 2.82 -2.32
C LYS A 147 4.06 1.80 -3.41
N TRP A 148 4.39 0.52 -3.22
CA TRP A 148 4.07 -0.53 -4.19
C TRP A 148 2.56 -0.73 -4.38
N ALA A 149 1.74 -0.38 -3.38
CA ALA A 149 0.28 -0.36 -3.52
C ALA A 149 -0.24 0.85 -4.33
N HIS A 150 0.54 1.93 -4.47
CA HIS A 150 0.20 3.11 -5.28
C HIS A 150 0.89 3.17 -6.65
N ARG A 151 1.84 2.26 -6.90
CA ARG A 151 2.48 2.05 -8.20
C ARG A 151 1.62 1.17 -9.11
N SER A 152 1.73 1.41 -10.40
CA SER A 152 1.17 0.53 -11.43
C SER A 152 1.92 -0.80 -11.52
N ARG A 153 1.30 -1.79 -12.14
CA ARG A 153 1.90 -3.13 -12.32
C ARG A 153 3.22 -3.07 -13.09
N THR A 154 3.33 -2.18 -14.07
CA THR A 154 4.55 -2.00 -14.87
C THR A 154 5.67 -1.36 -14.05
N GLU A 155 5.34 -0.39 -13.18
CA GLU A 155 6.30 0.24 -12.27
C GLU A 155 6.86 -0.73 -11.20
N ASN A 156 6.06 -1.69 -10.72
CA ASN A 156 6.47 -2.66 -9.70
C ASN A 156 7.32 -3.83 -10.26
N GLY A 157 7.21 -4.12 -11.55
CA GLY A 157 7.87 -5.28 -12.15
C GLY A 157 7.32 -6.63 -11.67
N ARG A 158 7.88 -7.72 -12.20
CA ARG A 158 7.31 -9.07 -12.08
C ARG A 158 7.33 -9.63 -10.66
N LEU A 159 8.40 -9.38 -9.91
CA LEU A 159 8.57 -9.94 -8.56
C LEU A 159 7.55 -9.36 -7.58
N ILE A 160 7.43 -8.03 -7.51
CA ILE A 160 6.49 -7.37 -6.60
C ILE A 160 5.05 -7.73 -6.99
N VAL A 161 4.73 -7.77 -8.29
CA VAL A 161 3.39 -8.19 -8.76
C VAL A 161 3.07 -9.63 -8.35
N PHE A 162 4.05 -10.55 -8.43
CA PHE A 162 3.87 -11.93 -7.95
C PHE A 162 3.60 -11.97 -6.44
N LEU A 163 4.39 -11.24 -5.63
CA LEU A 163 4.17 -11.15 -4.19
C LEU A 163 2.81 -10.53 -3.83
N GLN A 164 2.35 -9.55 -4.62
CA GLN A 164 1.02 -8.96 -4.50
C GLN A 164 -0.09 -9.96 -4.82
N GLN A 165 0.08 -10.78 -5.86
CA GLN A 165 -0.88 -11.85 -6.19
C GLN A 165 -0.95 -12.91 -5.09
N ALA A 166 0.18 -13.20 -4.44
CA ALA A 166 0.23 -14.08 -3.28
C ALA A 166 -0.25 -13.42 -1.98
N GLY A 167 -0.57 -12.12 -1.96
CA GLY A 167 -0.99 -11.40 -0.76
C GLY A 167 0.12 -11.11 0.26
N LEU A 168 1.36 -11.53 -0.02
CA LEU A 168 2.55 -11.29 0.80
C LEU A 168 2.99 -9.83 0.78
N VAL A 169 2.63 -9.11 -0.28
CA VAL A 169 2.72 -7.65 -0.39
C VAL A 169 1.33 -7.10 -0.62
N GLN A 170 1.01 -5.97 0.00
CA GLN A 170 -0.30 -5.36 -0.14
C GLN A 170 -0.59 -4.97 -1.60
N THR A 171 -1.78 -5.34 -2.07
CA THR A 171 -2.22 -5.02 -3.44
C THR A 171 -2.81 -3.61 -3.54
N PRO A 172 -2.75 -2.96 -4.72
CA PRO A 172 -3.43 -1.69 -4.95
C PRO A 172 -4.94 -1.76 -4.68
N ALA A 173 -5.60 -2.87 -5.03
CA ALA A 173 -7.02 -3.06 -4.79
C ALA A 173 -7.35 -3.21 -3.30
N HIS A 174 -6.49 -3.87 -2.52
CA HIS A 174 -6.64 -3.98 -1.07
C HIS A 174 -6.51 -2.60 -0.42
N HIS A 175 -5.43 -1.88 -0.72
CA HIS A 175 -5.16 -0.55 -0.19
C HIS A 175 -6.19 0.50 -0.64
N ALA A 176 -6.70 0.42 -1.87
CA ALA A 176 -7.78 1.30 -2.33
C ALA A 176 -9.05 1.19 -1.46
N GLY A 177 -9.25 0.08 -0.74
CA GLY A 177 -10.35 -0.04 0.23
C GLY A 177 -10.18 0.86 1.46
N HIS A 178 -8.96 1.28 1.79
CA HIS A 178 -8.68 2.27 2.82
C HIS A 178 -9.01 3.68 2.32
N HIS A 179 -8.56 4.04 1.10
CA HIS A 179 -8.86 5.34 0.46
C HIS A 179 -10.34 5.57 0.09
N ARG A 180 -11.18 4.53 0.22
CA ARG A 180 -12.60 4.59 -0.12
C ARG A 180 -13.45 4.85 1.12
N GLY A 181 -14.50 5.66 0.95
CA GLY A 181 -15.47 5.92 2.00
C GLY A 181 -14.80 6.59 3.20
N GLY A 182 -15.23 6.20 4.40
CA GLY A 182 -14.88 6.89 5.65
C GLY A 182 -13.44 6.72 6.17
N ARG A 183 -12.50 6.24 5.33
CA ARG A 183 -11.12 5.88 5.70
C ARG A 183 -11.01 5.23 7.08
N ASP A 184 -11.84 4.21 7.33
CA ASP A 184 -12.07 3.62 8.65
C ASP A 184 -11.57 2.17 8.78
N ARG A 185 -10.86 1.67 7.78
CA ARG A 185 -10.47 0.26 7.64
C ARG A 185 -9.18 0.11 6.85
N ARG A 186 -8.62 -1.10 6.88
CA ARG A 186 -7.47 -1.53 6.08
C ARG A 186 -6.20 -0.66 6.27
N TYR A 187 -5.90 -0.27 7.50
CA TYR A 187 -4.76 0.60 7.80
C TYR A 187 -3.40 -0.07 7.62
N CYS A 188 -3.27 -1.39 7.80
CA CYS A 188 -1.98 -2.09 7.67
C CYS A 188 -1.49 -2.03 6.22
N THR A 189 -0.22 -1.77 5.96
CA THR A 189 0.28 -1.44 4.62
C THR A 189 1.24 -2.47 4.00
N ILE A 190 1.61 -3.51 4.74
CA ILE A 190 2.61 -4.49 4.29
C ILE A 190 1.96 -5.65 3.55
N THR A 191 0.96 -6.31 4.13
CA THR A 191 0.34 -7.52 3.55
C THR A 191 -1.17 -7.35 3.30
N ASN A 192 -1.78 -8.32 2.62
CA ASN A 192 -3.24 -8.43 2.53
C ASN A 192 -3.85 -9.20 3.71
N TYR A 193 -3.05 -9.83 4.59
CA TYR A 193 -3.53 -10.85 5.54
C TYR A 193 -3.95 -10.29 6.89
N VAL A 194 -3.31 -9.21 7.38
CA VAL A 194 -3.60 -8.68 8.72
C VAL A 194 -4.90 -7.89 8.75
N ASN A 195 -5.13 -7.06 7.74
CA ASN A 195 -6.32 -6.20 7.67
C ASN A 195 -7.66 -6.94 7.80
N PRO A 196 -7.94 -8.05 7.09
CA PRO A 196 -9.20 -8.78 7.24
C PRO A 196 -9.49 -9.21 8.69
N VAL A 197 -8.46 -9.62 9.43
CA VAL A 197 -8.59 -10.03 10.83
C VAL A 197 -8.90 -8.82 11.71
N VAL A 198 -8.11 -7.76 11.57
CA VAL A 198 -8.23 -6.55 12.40
C VAL A 198 -9.54 -5.80 12.14
N ASP A 199 -9.96 -5.72 10.87
CA ASP A 199 -11.22 -5.10 10.47
C ASP A 199 -12.42 -5.94 10.94
N ALA A 200 -12.34 -7.27 10.89
CA ALA A 200 -13.43 -8.16 11.34
C ALA A 200 -13.72 -8.02 12.84
N ILE A 201 -12.68 -7.85 13.67
CA ILE A 201 -12.84 -7.59 15.10
C ILE A 201 -13.15 -6.12 15.42
N GLN A 202 -13.27 -5.26 14.40
CA GLN A 202 -13.52 -3.81 14.54
C GLN A 202 -12.54 -3.11 15.48
N LEU A 203 -11.27 -3.52 15.48
CA LEU A 203 -10.27 -3.04 16.44
C LEU A 203 -10.19 -1.52 16.46
N TRP A 204 -10.09 -0.88 15.29
CA TRP A 204 -9.94 0.57 15.15
C TRP A 204 -11.11 1.32 15.77
N ARG A 205 -12.35 0.91 15.48
CA ARG A 205 -13.56 1.51 16.05
C ARG A 205 -13.65 1.29 17.57
N GLY A 206 -13.23 0.11 18.04
CA GLY A 206 -13.14 -0.18 19.46
C GLY A 206 -12.16 0.76 20.17
N LEU A 207 -10.97 0.96 19.61
CA LEU A 207 -9.97 1.88 20.14
C LEU A 207 -10.47 3.34 20.11
N GLU A 208 -11.10 3.77 19.01
CA GLU A 208 -11.70 5.10 18.90
C GLU A 208 -12.76 5.34 19.99
N TRP A 209 -13.62 4.34 20.25
CA TRP A 209 -14.60 4.40 21.33
C TRP A 209 -13.95 4.48 22.71
N VAL A 210 -12.92 3.67 22.98
CA VAL A 210 -12.18 3.70 24.25
C VAL A 210 -11.54 5.06 24.47
N ILE A 211 -10.84 5.61 23.48
CA ILE A 211 -10.20 6.93 23.56
C ILE A 211 -11.24 8.00 23.83
N LEU A 212 -12.36 8.00 23.09
CA LEU A 212 -13.44 8.96 23.31
C LEU A 212 -14.00 8.88 24.72
N LYS A 213 -14.21 7.67 25.26
CA LYS A 213 -14.76 7.48 26.61
C LYS A 213 -13.80 7.87 27.72
N LEU A 214 -12.50 7.60 27.55
CA LEU A 214 -11.50 7.88 28.57
C LEU A 214 -10.99 9.33 28.55
N THR A 215 -10.93 9.94 27.36
CA THR A 215 -10.27 11.25 27.17
C THR A 215 -11.20 12.35 26.67
N GLY A 216 -12.38 12.01 26.15
CA GLY A 216 -13.27 12.96 25.48
C GLY A 216 -12.81 13.35 24.06
N VAL A 217 -11.66 12.86 23.58
CA VAL A 217 -11.12 13.18 22.26
C VAL A 217 -11.75 12.27 21.20
N ALA A 218 -12.49 12.85 20.26
CA ALA A 218 -13.04 12.14 19.12
C ALA A 218 -12.00 11.97 18.00
N LYS A 219 -12.20 10.94 17.16
CA LYS A 219 -11.51 10.82 15.88
C LYS A 219 -11.71 12.10 15.07
N ARG A 220 -10.64 12.59 14.45
CA ARG A 220 -10.68 13.75 13.56
C ARG A 220 -11.67 13.49 12.40
N PRO A 221 -12.57 14.45 12.09
CA PRO A 221 -13.43 14.34 10.93
C PRO A 221 -12.60 14.40 9.65
N GLU A 222 -13.08 13.73 8.63
CA GLU A 222 -12.44 13.79 7.33
C GLU A 222 -12.51 15.19 6.75
N GLU A 223 -11.39 15.67 6.20
CA GLU A 223 -11.45 16.81 5.30
C GLU A 223 -12.18 16.34 4.03
N GLU A 224 -13.42 16.79 3.85
CA GLU A 224 -14.13 16.71 2.58
C GLU A 224 -13.22 17.35 1.54
N ALA A 225 -12.88 16.61 0.48
CA ALA A 225 -12.21 17.20 -0.67
C ALA A 225 -13.07 18.40 -1.12
N GLU A 226 -12.50 19.60 -1.16
CA GLU A 226 -13.26 20.78 -1.57
C GLU A 226 -14.01 20.46 -2.87
N PRO A 227 -15.32 20.71 -2.94
CA PRO A 227 -16.05 20.50 -4.17
C PRO A 227 -15.35 21.35 -5.22
N THR A 228 -14.82 20.70 -6.25
CA THR A 228 -14.28 21.38 -7.43
C THR A 228 -15.35 22.37 -7.86
N GLN A 229 -15.11 23.67 -7.65
CA GLN A 229 -16.03 24.70 -8.05
C GLN A 229 -16.27 24.50 -9.53
N THR A 230 -17.40 23.92 -9.87
CA THR A 230 -17.87 23.85 -11.24
C THR A 230 -18.23 25.29 -11.51
N VAL A 231 -17.31 26.03 -12.11
CA VAL A 231 -17.60 27.35 -12.64
C VAL A 231 -18.67 27.11 -13.69
N ILE A 232 -19.93 27.26 -13.29
CA ILE A 232 -21.04 27.42 -14.22
C ILE A 232 -20.76 28.77 -14.86
N VAL A 233 -20.04 28.74 -15.98
CA VAL A 233 -19.98 29.88 -16.88
C VAL A 233 -21.41 30.10 -17.33
N SER A 234 -22.07 31.12 -16.77
CA SER A 234 -23.39 31.51 -17.24
C SER A 234 -23.24 31.90 -18.71
N GLU A 235 -24.09 31.37 -19.58
CA GLU A 235 -24.15 31.64 -21.03
C GLU A 235 -24.33 33.14 -21.41
N ARG A 236 -24.28 34.06 -20.46
CA ARG A 236 -24.55 35.48 -20.66
C ARG A 236 -23.38 36.29 -21.23
N GLU A 237 -22.22 35.69 -21.45
CA GLU A 237 -21.00 36.40 -21.89
C GLU A 237 -20.53 35.98 -23.30
N LEU A 238 -21.48 35.65 -24.19
CA LEU A 238 -21.20 35.34 -25.60
C LEU A 238 -21.72 36.39 -26.60
N THR A 239 -22.21 37.54 -26.13
CA THR A 239 -22.65 38.63 -27.01
C THR A 239 -22.21 40.00 -26.51
N SER A 240 -20.92 40.33 -26.66
CA SER A 240 -20.50 41.73 -26.72
C SER A 240 -19.22 41.86 -27.55
N PRO A 241 -19.19 42.69 -28.61
CA PRO A 241 -17.98 42.94 -29.37
C PRO A 241 -17.13 43.98 -28.61
N VAL A 242 -16.06 43.54 -27.94
CA VAL A 242 -15.10 44.46 -27.33
C VAL A 242 -14.00 44.78 -28.33
N HIS A 243 -13.85 46.09 -28.54
CA HIS A 243 -12.82 46.77 -29.31
C HIS A 243 -11.41 46.22 -29.08
N ALA A 244 -10.70 45.98 -30.18
CA ALA A 244 -9.26 45.79 -30.19
C ALA A 244 -8.57 47.14 -29.89
N GLU A 245 -8.11 47.31 -28.65
CA GLU A 245 -7.20 48.40 -28.29
C GLU A 245 -5.77 47.84 -28.21
N ALA A 246 -4.92 48.35 -29.10
CA ALA A 246 -3.55 47.93 -29.27
C ALA A 246 -2.70 48.38 -28.08
N VAL A 247 -2.28 47.44 -27.23
CA VAL A 247 -1.23 47.68 -26.24
C VAL A 247 0.09 47.15 -26.77
N ASN A 248 0.99 48.09 -27.00
CA ASN A 248 2.29 47.94 -27.62
C ASN A 248 3.30 47.41 -26.57
N HIS A 249 3.79 46.18 -26.74
CA HIS A 249 4.93 45.68 -25.99
C HIS A 249 6.14 45.55 -26.93
N THR A 250 7.13 46.38 -26.67
CA THR A 250 8.45 46.37 -27.28
C THR A 250 9.17 45.05 -26.99
N ASN A 251 9.65 44.39 -28.05
CA ASN A 251 10.42 43.16 -27.95
C ASN A 251 11.92 43.48 -28.06
N ALA A 252 12.70 43.13 -27.03
CA ALA A 252 14.14 43.08 -27.11
C ALA A 252 14.54 41.67 -27.58
N ASN A 253 14.51 41.47 -28.89
CA ASN A 253 15.41 40.58 -29.64
C ASN A 253 14.99 40.58 -31.11
N GLY A 254 15.93 40.98 -31.97
CA GLY A 254 15.75 41.02 -33.42
C GLY A 254 15.57 39.63 -34.01
N GLY A 255 14.64 39.53 -34.97
CA GLY A 255 14.43 38.37 -35.81
C GLY A 255 13.09 38.45 -36.52
N GLU A 256 13.10 38.83 -37.80
CA GLU A 256 11.95 38.75 -38.71
C GLU A 256 11.48 37.29 -38.83
N VAL A 257 10.17 37.03 -38.68
CA VAL A 257 9.52 35.93 -39.40
C VAL A 257 8.11 36.34 -39.86
N ARG A 258 7.89 36.11 -41.16
CA ARG A 258 6.73 36.41 -42.00
C ARG A 258 5.42 35.82 -41.50
N THR A 259 4.35 36.58 -41.65
CA THR A 259 2.95 36.13 -41.64
C THR A 259 2.67 35.16 -42.79
N ALA A 260 2.21 33.95 -42.48
CA ALA A 260 1.53 33.07 -43.42
C ALA A 260 0.11 32.81 -42.89
N GLN A 261 -0.90 33.25 -43.64
CA GLN A 261 -2.30 32.94 -43.44
C GLN A 261 -2.53 31.44 -43.62
N ALA A 262 -3.23 30.81 -42.68
CA ALA A 262 -3.79 29.47 -42.87
C ALA A 262 -5.32 29.57 -42.93
N THR A 263 -5.82 29.25 -44.12
CA THR A 263 -7.21 29.10 -44.53
C THR A 263 -7.96 28.04 -43.73
N GLN A 264 -9.24 28.31 -43.47
CA GLN A 264 -10.21 27.35 -42.96
C GLN A 264 -10.29 26.10 -43.85
N ALA A 265 -10.07 24.94 -43.24
CA ALA A 265 -10.48 23.65 -43.78
C ALA A 265 -11.30 22.92 -42.73
N ALA A 266 -12.59 22.76 -43.00
CA ALA A 266 -13.49 21.91 -42.24
C ALA A 266 -13.06 20.44 -42.43
N SER A 267 -12.54 19.84 -41.37
CA SER A 267 -12.17 18.42 -41.30
C SER A 267 -13.09 17.74 -40.28
N SER A 268 -13.93 16.84 -40.78
CA SER A 268 -14.74 15.88 -40.03
C SER A 268 -13.96 15.21 -38.90
N CYS A 269 -14.26 15.54 -37.65
CA CYS A 269 -13.73 14.81 -36.50
C CYS A 269 -14.61 13.59 -36.21
N GLU A 270 -14.00 12.41 -36.17
CA GLU A 270 -14.57 11.25 -35.49
C GLU A 270 -14.89 11.60 -34.03
N PRO A 271 -15.98 11.06 -33.46
CA PRO A 271 -16.28 11.24 -32.05
C PRO A 271 -15.16 10.64 -31.19
N THR A 272 -14.70 11.39 -30.20
CA THR A 272 -13.66 10.96 -29.26
C THR A 272 -14.12 9.73 -28.46
N LEU A 273 -13.17 8.93 -27.96
CA LEU A 273 -13.46 7.74 -27.16
C LEU A 273 -14.44 8.02 -26.01
N THR A 274 -14.32 9.20 -25.40
CA THR A 274 -15.23 9.68 -24.36
C THR A 274 -16.67 9.86 -24.87
N GLN A 275 -16.86 10.42 -26.07
CA GLN A 275 -18.19 10.55 -26.70
C GLN A 275 -18.79 9.18 -27.09
N ARG A 276 -17.96 8.21 -27.49
CA ARG A 276 -18.43 6.84 -27.78
C ARG A 276 -18.87 6.12 -26.50
N LEU A 277 -18.14 6.31 -25.39
CA LEU A 277 -18.47 5.69 -24.11
C LEU A 277 -19.72 6.31 -23.46
N THR A 278 -19.91 7.62 -23.54
CA THR A 278 -21.13 8.27 -23.01
C THR A 278 -22.38 7.90 -23.80
N ARG A 279 -22.27 7.78 -25.14
CA ARG A 279 -23.37 7.30 -25.98
C ARG A 279 -23.74 5.84 -25.68
N SER A 280 -22.76 4.96 -25.54
CA SER A 280 -22.97 3.55 -25.18
C SER A 280 -23.59 3.40 -23.78
N ALA A 281 -23.15 4.21 -22.80
CA ALA A 281 -23.75 4.22 -21.47
C ALA A 281 -25.20 4.74 -21.46
N ALA A 282 -25.52 5.77 -22.26
CA ALA A 282 -26.88 6.27 -22.40
C ALA A 282 -27.83 5.25 -23.06
N GLU A 283 -27.34 4.51 -24.06
CA GLU A 283 -28.10 3.43 -24.72
C GLU A 283 -28.30 2.23 -23.79
N ALA A 284 -27.30 1.88 -22.96
CA ALA A 284 -27.39 0.78 -21.99
C ALA A 284 -28.35 1.07 -20.82
N LEU A 285 -28.47 2.32 -20.40
CA LEU A 285 -29.40 2.74 -19.34
C LEU A 285 -30.86 2.89 -19.82
N ALA A 286 -31.09 3.08 -21.12
CA ALA A 286 -32.43 3.16 -21.69
C ALA A 286 -33.09 1.77 -21.91
N SER A 287 -32.29 0.69 -21.96
CA SER A 287 -32.75 -0.67 -22.22
C SER A 287 -33.64 -1.28 -21.12
N PRO A 288 -33.33 -1.16 -19.80
CA PRO A 288 -34.13 -1.80 -18.75
C PRO A 288 -35.49 -1.12 -18.54
N ILE A 289 -35.61 0.17 -18.89
CA ILE A 289 -36.83 0.96 -18.64
C ILE A 289 -37.94 0.56 -19.63
N ARG A 290 -37.61 0.21 -20.88
CA ARG A 290 -38.61 -0.25 -21.86
C ARG A 290 -39.17 -1.65 -21.53
N THR A 291 -38.35 -2.57 -21.04
CA THR A 291 -38.78 -3.94 -20.72
C THR A 291 -39.73 -4.02 -19.53
N THR A 292 -39.60 -3.15 -18.53
CA THR A 292 -40.54 -3.09 -17.39
C THR A 292 -41.89 -2.43 -17.73
N ALA A 293 -41.93 -1.47 -18.65
CA ALA A 293 -43.18 -0.82 -19.07
C ALA A 293 -44.05 -1.77 -19.92
N ASP A 294 -43.44 -2.58 -20.79
CA ASP A 294 -44.17 -3.55 -21.61
C ASP A 294 -44.67 -4.77 -20.81
N ALA A 295 -43.98 -5.15 -19.73
CA ALA A 295 -44.38 -6.26 -18.86
C ALA A 295 -45.62 -5.92 -18.00
N LEU A 296 -45.74 -4.67 -17.53
CA LEU A 296 -46.87 -4.24 -16.69
C LEU A 296 -48.17 -4.05 -17.49
N THR A 297 -48.07 -3.71 -18.79
CA THR A 297 -49.25 -3.57 -19.66
C THR A 297 -49.85 -4.94 -20.03
N LYS A 298 -49.06 -6.01 -20.03
CA LYS A 298 -49.49 -7.37 -20.40
C LYS A 298 -50.10 -8.18 -19.25
N ALA A 299 -49.91 -7.75 -18.00
CA ALA A 299 -50.42 -8.43 -16.80
C ALA A 299 -51.78 -7.89 -16.29
N GLY A 300 -52.25 -6.76 -16.82
CA GLY A 300 -53.45 -6.06 -16.34
C GLY A 300 -54.80 -6.48 -16.94
N THR A 301 -54.87 -7.53 -17.77
CA THR A 301 -56.13 -7.95 -18.41
C THR A 301 -56.42 -9.43 -18.19
N ARG A 302 -56.96 -9.77 -17.01
CA ARG A 302 -57.82 -10.95 -16.81
C ARG A 302 -58.52 -10.86 -15.44
N VAL A 303 -59.76 -10.39 -15.45
CA VAL A 303 -60.76 -10.66 -14.40
C VAL A 303 -61.81 -11.55 -15.06
N PRO A 304 -62.02 -12.81 -14.64
CA PRO A 304 -63.15 -13.59 -15.10
C PRO A 304 -64.38 -13.23 -14.25
N THR A 305 -65.41 -12.74 -14.92
CA THR A 305 -66.80 -12.72 -14.45
C THR A 305 -67.39 -14.13 -14.65
N GLY A 306 -67.97 -14.70 -13.59
CA GLY A 306 -68.70 -15.98 -13.63
C GLY A 306 -68.54 -16.77 -12.35
#